data_AF-A0A2D6JV43-F1
#
_entry.id   AF-A0A2D6JV43-F1
#
_cell.length_a   1.000
_cell.length_b   1.000
_cell.length_c   1.000
_cell.angle_alpha   90.00
_cell.angle_beta   90.00
_cell.angle_gamma   90.00
#
_symmetry.space_group_name_H-M   'P 1'
#
loop_
_entity.id
_entity.type
_entity.pdbx_description
1 polymer ?
#
loop_
_entity_poly.entity_id
_entity_poly.type
_entity_poly.pdbx_seq_one_letter_code
_entity_poly.pdbx_strand_id
1 'polypeptide(L)'
;MTITDFTPSGLQFVHSLLVLAGSLLAASGVALWMVETGPGEGLEATRRRWGEGLRNLAGASWLRIPGCLTGWLASRLDALIRAGFAEADMRVAFGGIFFGLLFVFLPLAAALNALIGGSPFLFLYYLSLLAALAYLNFAGEMGRLRVLNGVAAAYLGISLIVVIPIYVLRSFTDVNINDVFTHGVLKSFLIAVFWYVAAYGAGLMFDAVLRHMGRDPIDSASARFVHGFLAALPVAYVLTFLALLAGHLAVFDQTPFRSWQLVLFGTGITALGLSLTLRLMAATAARGEKGGGGLALAAAYGGGLILAAGLSLVLGVGAYYGTGQALSWAEAGNLLIGLSADGGRVFLGPDFWLMHLTFLPWLAFVGAVFCGFVVKSVFNGFQFLTGPDTAKQPFLVLAVSCAACAVLIWGTAVFV
;
A
#
# COMPACT_ATOMS: atom_id res chain seq x y z
N MET A 1 27.44 -34.95 18.73
CA MET A 1 26.44 -35.08 19.82
C MET A 1 26.51 -33.80 20.62
N THR A 2 25.49 -32.96 20.81
CA THR A 2 24.10 -32.88 20.32
C THR A 2 23.54 -31.54 20.84
N ILE A 3 22.82 -30.82 19.97
CA ILE A 3 21.58 -30.03 20.23
C ILE A 3 21.69 -28.72 21.05
N THR A 4 21.11 -27.67 20.41
CA THR A 4 20.54 -26.40 20.93
C THR A 4 21.47 -25.32 21.49
N ASP A 5 21.86 -24.38 20.63
CA ASP A 5 21.51 -22.98 20.87
C ASP A 5 20.69 -22.49 19.67
N PHE A 6 19.39 -22.74 19.75
CA PHE A 6 18.40 -22.13 18.87
C PHE A 6 18.44 -20.63 19.14
N THR A 7 19.03 -19.84 18.25
CA THR A 7 18.81 -18.39 18.25
C THR A 7 17.36 -18.13 17.83
N PRO A 8 16.48 -17.63 18.71
CA PRO A 8 15.10 -17.32 18.37
C PRO A 8 15.04 -15.89 17.80
N SER A 9 15.85 -15.58 16.79
CA SER A 9 16.01 -14.22 16.28
C SER A 9 14.71 -13.70 15.64
N GLY A 10 13.91 -14.60 15.05
CA GLY A 10 12.57 -14.29 14.53
C GLY A 10 11.55 -13.96 15.64
N LEU A 11 11.48 -14.77 16.71
CA LEU A 11 10.55 -14.52 17.82
C LEU A 11 10.90 -13.23 18.57
N GLN A 12 12.20 -12.99 18.80
CA GLN A 12 12.66 -11.74 19.40
C GLN A 12 12.34 -10.51 18.53
N PHE A 13 12.41 -10.63 17.20
CA PHE A 13 12.00 -9.57 16.28
C PHE A 13 10.47 -9.34 16.34
N VAL A 14 9.65 -10.40 16.31
CA VAL A 14 8.19 -10.28 16.44
C VAL A 14 7.80 -9.63 17.77
N HIS A 15 8.43 -10.07 18.86
CA HIS A 15 8.29 -9.44 20.17
C HIS A 15 8.65 -7.95 20.11
N SER A 16 9.79 -7.59 19.54
CA SER A 16 10.23 -6.20 19.38
C SER A 16 9.25 -5.36 18.54
N LEU A 17 8.68 -5.93 17.49
CA LEU A 17 7.69 -5.27 16.63
C LEU A 17 6.37 -5.03 17.37
N LEU A 18 5.90 -6.00 18.15
CA LEU A 18 4.72 -5.84 19.01
C LEU A 18 4.97 -4.79 20.10
N VAL A 19 6.16 -4.79 20.72
CA VAL A 19 6.57 -3.77 21.70
C VAL A 19 6.59 -2.38 21.07
N LEU A 20 7.19 -2.23 19.88
CA LEU A 20 7.23 -0.99 19.13
C LEU A 20 5.82 -0.50 18.78
N ALA A 21 4.96 -1.38 18.24
CA ALA A 21 3.58 -1.05 17.91
C ALA A 21 2.81 -0.57 19.15
N GLY A 22 2.94 -1.27 20.28
CA GLY A 22 2.35 -0.83 21.54
C GLY A 22 2.90 0.52 22.03
N SER A 23 4.21 0.77 21.87
CA SER A 23 4.84 2.04 22.25
C SER A 23 4.37 3.22 21.40
N LEU A 24 4.17 3.02 20.09
CA LEU A 24 3.63 4.03 19.18
C LEU A 24 2.18 4.36 19.51
N LEU A 25 1.38 3.34 19.88
CA LEU A 25 0.01 3.55 20.32
C LEU A 25 -0.05 4.29 21.66
N ALA A 26 0.83 3.94 22.61
CA ALA A 26 0.96 4.68 23.87
C ALA A 26 1.36 6.14 23.63
N ALA A 27 2.36 6.40 22.79
CA ALA A 27 2.80 7.75 22.44
C ALA A 27 1.71 8.55 21.72
N SER A 28 0.98 7.92 20.80
CA SER A 28 -0.18 8.53 20.13
C SER A 28 -1.28 8.88 21.14
N GLY A 29 -1.52 8.00 22.12
CA GLY A 29 -2.46 8.26 23.22
C GLY A 29 -2.06 9.48 24.05
N VAL A 30 -0.78 9.59 24.42
CA VAL A 30 -0.25 10.76 25.13
C VAL A 30 -0.41 12.03 24.30
N ALA A 31 -0.09 12.01 23.01
CA ALA A 31 -0.25 13.14 22.12
C ALA A 31 -1.72 13.59 22.00
N LEU A 32 -2.66 12.64 21.86
CA LEU A 32 -4.10 12.93 21.81
C LEU A 32 -4.62 13.50 23.13
N TRP A 33 -4.12 13.03 24.26
CA TRP A 33 -4.45 13.58 25.58
C TRP A 33 -3.93 15.02 25.76
N MET A 34 -2.72 15.31 25.30
CA MET A 34 -2.15 16.66 25.29
C MET A 34 -2.97 17.62 24.42
N VAL A 35 -3.52 17.14 23.30
CA VAL A 35 -4.42 17.94 22.44
C VAL A 35 -5.73 18.31 23.15
N GLU A 36 -6.26 17.45 24.01
CA GLU A 36 -7.47 17.76 24.80
C GLU A 36 -7.21 18.81 25.89
N THR A 37 -5.98 18.87 26.40
CA THR A 37 -5.58 19.70 27.55
C THR A 37 -4.87 21.01 27.15
N GLY A 38 -4.58 21.22 25.86
CA GLY A 38 -3.89 22.40 25.33
C GLY A 38 -4.81 23.59 24.98
N PRO A 39 -4.31 24.83 25.00
CA PRO A 39 -5.10 26.07 24.81
C PRO A 39 -5.32 26.45 23.32
N GLY A 40 -5.90 25.55 22.51
CA GLY A 40 -6.02 25.75 21.05
C GLY A 40 -7.44 26.00 20.54
N GLU A 41 -7.75 27.25 20.17
CA GLU A 41 -9.06 27.71 19.63
C GLU A 41 -9.38 27.20 18.19
N GLY A 42 -8.48 26.45 17.53
CA GLY A 42 -8.67 25.92 16.17
C GLY A 42 -9.24 24.49 16.06
N LEU A 43 -9.54 23.83 17.18
CA LEU A 43 -9.84 22.39 17.26
C LEU A 43 -11.34 22.03 17.27
N GLU A 44 -12.25 22.99 17.33
CA GLU A 44 -13.67 22.71 17.57
C GLU A 44 -14.34 21.87 16.46
N ALA A 45 -14.08 22.18 15.20
CA ALA A 45 -14.69 21.44 14.08
C ALA A 45 -14.23 19.97 14.05
N THR A 46 -12.96 19.73 14.37
CA THR A 46 -12.37 18.39 14.46
C THR A 46 -12.90 17.65 15.70
N ARG A 47 -12.99 18.33 16.86
CA ARG A 47 -13.58 17.80 18.09
C ARG A 47 -15.03 17.37 17.88
N ARG A 48 -15.85 18.20 17.22
CA ARG A 48 -17.25 17.85 16.90
C ARG A 48 -17.34 16.62 16.01
N ARG A 49 -16.54 16.54 14.93
CA ARG A 49 -16.52 15.37 14.03
C ARG A 49 -16.12 14.07 14.74
N TRP A 50 -15.10 14.10 15.59
CA TRP A 50 -14.71 12.92 16.37
C TRP A 50 -15.74 12.55 17.43
N GLY A 51 -16.32 13.54 18.13
CA GLY A 51 -17.39 13.31 19.10
C GLY A 51 -18.64 12.69 18.47
N GLU A 52 -19.04 13.16 17.29
CA GLU A 52 -20.13 12.55 16.50
C GLU A 52 -19.79 11.12 16.08
N GLY A 53 -18.56 10.87 15.62
CA GLY A 53 -18.09 9.53 15.28
C GLY A 53 -18.15 8.56 16.47
N LEU A 54 -17.70 8.99 17.65
CA LEU A 54 -17.76 8.19 18.88
C LEU A 54 -19.20 7.94 19.31
N ARG A 55 -20.09 8.93 19.24
CA ARG A 55 -21.53 8.75 19.54
C ARG A 55 -22.18 7.74 18.60
N ASN A 56 -21.87 7.81 17.31
CA ASN A 56 -22.37 6.86 16.31
C ASN A 56 -21.86 5.44 16.58
N LEU A 57 -20.59 5.29 16.97
CA LEU A 57 -19.99 4.01 17.34
C LEU A 57 -20.61 3.43 18.63
N ALA A 58 -20.85 4.28 19.63
CA ALA A 58 -21.48 3.91 20.89
C ALA A 58 -22.94 3.46 20.70
N GLY A 59 -23.69 4.20 19.87
CA GLY A 59 -25.09 3.90 19.56
C GLY A 59 -25.28 2.69 18.62
N ALA A 60 -24.26 2.29 17.87
CA ALA A 60 -24.32 1.09 17.04
C ALA A 60 -24.40 -0.17 17.91
N SER A 61 -25.10 -1.23 17.49
CA SER A 61 -25.04 -2.52 18.20
C SER A 61 -23.66 -3.18 18.04
N TRP A 62 -23.23 -3.99 19.02
CA TRP A 62 -21.93 -4.69 18.94
C TRP A 62 -21.78 -5.53 17.66
N LEU A 63 -22.88 -6.15 17.22
CA LEU A 63 -22.95 -6.93 15.99
C LEU A 63 -22.83 -6.10 14.71
N ARG A 64 -23.08 -4.77 14.77
CA ARG A 64 -22.98 -3.87 13.62
C ARG A 64 -21.60 -3.22 13.47
N ILE A 65 -20.77 -3.21 14.53
CA ILE A 65 -19.43 -2.61 14.52
C ILE A 65 -18.57 -3.12 13.36
N PRO A 66 -18.48 -4.44 13.11
CA PRO A 66 -17.64 -4.93 12.01
C PRO A 66 -18.10 -4.40 10.66
N GLY A 67 -19.41 -4.40 10.39
CA GLY A 67 -19.98 -3.89 9.13
C GLY A 67 -19.74 -2.39 8.95
N CYS A 68 -19.99 -1.60 9.99
CA CYS A 68 -19.80 -0.15 9.96
C CYS A 68 -18.34 0.24 9.74
N LEU A 69 -17.39 -0.38 10.44
CA LEU A 69 -15.97 -0.06 10.31
C LEU A 69 -15.37 -0.59 9.02
N THR A 70 -15.79 -1.78 8.57
CA THR A 70 -15.39 -2.31 7.26
C THR A 70 -15.88 -1.39 6.14
N GLY A 71 -17.15 -0.98 6.17
CA GLY A 71 -17.70 -0.05 5.18
C GLY A 71 -17.06 1.33 5.24
N TRP A 72 -16.81 1.85 6.44
CA TRP A 72 -16.10 3.11 6.63
C TRP A 72 -14.67 3.04 6.08
N LEU A 73 -13.89 2.00 6.40
CA LEU A 73 -12.52 1.87 5.93
C LEU A 73 -12.48 1.67 4.41
N ALA A 74 -13.34 0.81 3.88
CA ALA A 74 -13.44 0.57 2.44
C ALA A 74 -13.82 1.85 1.67
N SER A 75 -14.84 2.59 2.13
CA SER A 75 -15.24 3.85 1.49
C SER A 75 -14.15 4.93 1.58
N ARG A 76 -13.38 4.99 2.67
CA ARG A 76 -12.25 5.92 2.81
C ARG A 76 -11.10 5.56 1.87
N LEU A 77 -10.77 4.28 1.75
CA LEU A 77 -9.75 3.80 0.81
C LEU A 77 -10.18 4.04 -0.64
N ASP A 78 -11.43 3.73 -1.00
CA ASP A 78 -11.98 4.01 -2.33
C ASP A 78 -11.95 5.52 -2.64
N ALA A 79 -12.34 6.37 -1.69
CA ALA A 79 -12.27 7.82 -1.85
C ALA A 79 -10.83 8.33 -2.02
N LEU A 80 -9.87 7.75 -1.29
CA LEU A 80 -8.45 8.07 -1.43
C LEU A 80 -7.93 7.68 -2.81
N ILE A 81 -8.23 6.46 -3.27
CA ILE A 81 -7.84 5.97 -4.60
C ILE A 81 -8.46 6.85 -5.69
N ARG A 82 -9.74 7.19 -5.56
CA ARG A 82 -10.43 8.07 -6.51
C ARG A 82 -9.77 9.44 -6.56
N ALA A 83 -9.57 10.08 -5.41
CA ALA A 83 -8.95 11.41 -5.32
C ALA A 83 -7.49 11.44 -5.79
N GLY A 84 -6.75 10.35 -5.56
CA GLY A 84 -5.33 10.24 -5.87
C GLY A 84 -5.01 9.65 -7.24
N PHE A 85 -5.99 9.11 -7.96
CA PHE A 85 -5.75 8.41 -9.23
C PHE A 85 -6.78 8.73 -10.31
N ALA A 86 -8.08 8.73 -9.99
CA ALA A 86 -9.14 9.02 -10.96
C ALA A 86 -9.35 10.54 -11.16
N GLU A 87 -9.05 11.35 -10.14
CA GLU A 87 -9.26 12.81 -10.13
C GLU A 87 -7.94 13.57 -9.92
N ALA A 88 -6.80 12.90 -10.07
CA ALA A 88 -5.48 13.48 -9.82
C ALA A 88 -5.13 14.61 -10.81
N ASP A 89 -5.55 14.48 -12.07
CA ASP A 89 -5.40 15.47 -13.14
C ASP A 89 -6.11 16.80 -12.84
N MET A 90 -7.17 16.78 -12.04
CA MET A 90 -7.89 18.00 -11.66
C MET A 90 -7.14 18.84 -10.61
N ARG A 91 -6.02 18.36 -10.07
CA ARG A 91 -5.24 19.07 -9.03
C ARG A 91 -4.03 19.79 -9.65
N VAL A 92 -4.00 21.12 -9.51
CA VAL A 92 -2.90 21.98 -10.02
C VAL A 92 -1.52 21.54 -9.49
N ALA A 93 -1.43 21.16 -8.22
CA ALA A 93 -0.18 20.68 -7.61
C ALA A 93 0.33 19.37 -8.23
N PHE A 94 -0.58 18.50 -8.64
CA PHE A 94 -0.24 17.22 -9.26
C PHE A 94 0.36 17.43 -10.66
N GLY A 95 -0.30 18.27 -11.47
CA GLY A 95 0.22 18.70 -12.76
C GLY A 95 1.62 19.30 -12.62
N GLY A 96 1.83 20.24 -11.69
CA GLY A 96 3.14 20.87 -11.47
C GLY A 96 4.27 19.88 -11.15
N ILE A 97 4.03 18.91 -10.26
CA ILE A 97 5.03 17.90 -9.88
C ILE A 97 5.32 16.97 -11.06
N PHE A 98 4.28 16.48 -11.75
CA PHE A 98 4.42 15.57 -12.88
C PHE A 98 5.17 16.23 -14.05
N PHE A 99 4.79 17.46 -14.42
CA PHE A 99 5.47 18.23 -15.47
C PHE A 99 6.91 18.58 -15.08
N GLY A 100 7.15 19.03 -13.85
CA GLY A 100 8.49 19.32 -13.37
C GLY A 100 9.41 18.10 -13.41
N LEU A 101 8.92 16.94 -12.96
CA LEU A 101 9.68 15.68 -13.00
C LEU A 101 10.03 15.30 -14.44
N LEU A 102 9.04 15.32 -15.34
CA LEU A 102 9.16 14.75 -16.67
C LEU A 102 9.90 15.64 -17.67
N PHE A 103 9.79 16.96 -17.54
CA PHE A 103 10.37 17.93 -18.46
C PHE A 103 11.59 18.70 -17.91
N VAL A 104 11.84 18.66 -16.60
CA VAL A 104 12.98 19.37 -16.00
C VAL A 104 13.95 18.38 -15.37
N PHE A 105 13.53 17.64 -14.34
CA PHE A 105 14.43 16.81 -13.55
C PHE A 105 14.97 15.61 -14.33
N LEU A 106 14.11 14.86 -15.03
CA LEU A 106 14.53 13.67 -15.79
C LEU A 106 15.43 13.99 -16.99
N PRO A 107 15.14 15.01 -17.83
CA PRO A 107 16.05 15.41 -18.90
C PRO A 107 17.41 15.89 -18.37
N LEU A 108 17.42 16.67 -17.29
CA LEU A 108 18.66 17.13 -16.66
C LEU A 108 19.48 15.97 -16.11
N ALA A 109 18.83 15.02 -15.41
CA ALA A 109 19.48 13.82 -14.93
C ALA A 109 20.03 12.95 -16.07
N ALA A 110 19.28 12.82 -17.17
CA ALA A 110 19.71 12.08 -18.35
C ALA A 110 20.92 12.74 -19.04
N ALA A 111 20.91 14.07 -19.16
CA ALA A 111 22.03 14.85 -19.70
C ALA A 111 23.28 14.71 -18.83
N LEU A 112 23.14 14.87 -17.50
CA LEU A 112 24.23 14.66 -16.55
C LEU A 112 24.78 13.23 -16.64
N ASN A 113 23.92 12.22 -16.69
CA ASN A 113 24.32 10.82 -16.85
C ASN A 113 25.12 10.59 -18.14
N ALA A 114 24.71 11.20 -19.25
CA ALA A 114 25.45 11.12 -20.51
C ALA A 114 26.83 11.83 -20.43
N LEU A 115 26.90 12.98 -19.74
CA LEU A 115 28.13 13.76 -19.58
C LEU A 115 29.18 13.08 -18.70
N ILE A 116 28.75 12.31 -17.70
CA ILE A 116 29.66 11.55 -16.81
C ILE A 116 30.04 10.16 -17.35
N GLY A 117 29.69 9.86 -18.60
CA GLY A 117 30.04 8.60 -19.27
C GLY A 117 29.03 7.45 -19.11
N GLY A 118 27.83 7.72 -18.58
CA GLY A 118 26.72 6.78 -18.54
C GLY A 118 25.99 6.65 -19.89
N SER A 119 24.95 5.81 -19.94
CA SER A 119 24.18 5.59 -21.17
C SER A 119 23.51 6.89 -21.68
N PRO A 120 23.76 7.31 -22.94
CA PRO A 120 23.16 8.51 -23.52
C PRO A 120 21.73 8.28 -24.03
N PHE A 121 21.20 7.05 -23.93
CA PHE A 121 19.92 6.67 -24.55
C PHE A 121 18.76 7.58 -24.13
N LEU A 122 18.54 7.78 -22.82
CA LEU A 122 17.42 8.57 -22.32
C LEU A 122 17.53 10.04 -22.76
N PHE A 123 18.75 10.58 -22.81
CA PHE A 123 19.01 11.94 -23.27
C PHE A 123 18.69 12.09 -24.77
N LEU A 124 19.18 11.18 -25.61
CA LEU A 124 18.86 11.16 -27.04
C LEU A 124 17.37 10.96 -27.30
N TYR A 125 16.70 10.18 -26.46
CA TYR A 125 15.26 9.98 -26.53
C TYR A 125 14.48 11.26 -26.18
N TYR A 126 14.92 12.03 -25.18
CA TYR A 126 14.34 13.35 -24.92
C TYR A 126 14.55 14.33 -26.07
N LEU A 127 15.71 14.30 -26.74
CA LEU A 127 15.96 15.09 -27.94
C LEU A 127 15.04 14.70 -29.10
N SER A 128 14.76 13.42 -29.31
CA SER A 128 13.81 12.98 -30.35
C SER A 128 12.37 13.40 -30.04
N LEU A 129 11.98 13.43 -28.75
CA LEU A 129 10.68 13.97 -28.34
C LEU A 129 10.59 15.47 -28.55
N LEU A 130 11.66 16.22 -28.26
CA LEU A 130 11.72 17.66 -28.55
C LEU A 130 11.56 17.93 -30.05
N ALA A 131 12.22 17.13 -30.91
CA ALA A 131 12.07 17.23 -32.35
C ALA A 131 10.64 16.92 -32.82
N ALA A 132 9.98 15.90 -32.25
CA ALA A 132 8.59 15.58 -32.55
C ALA A 132 7.62 16.70 -32.11
N LEU A 133 7.89 17.33 -30.97
CA LEU A 133 7.09 18.44 -30.46
C LEU A 133 7.26 19.71 -31.32
N ALA A 134 8.50 20.00 -31.74
CA ALA A 134 8.77 21.05 -32.71
C ALA A 134 8.04 20.78 -34.03
N TYR A 135 8.11 19.56 -34.56
CA TYR A 135 7.38 19.15 -35.76
C TYR A 135 5.87 19.39 -35.63
N LEU A 136 5.25 19.00 -34.52
CA LEU A 136 3.81 19.23 -34.30
C LEU A 136 3.44 20.71 -34.25
N ASN A 137 4.27 21.55 -33.65
CA ASN A 137 4.03 23.00 -33.62
C ASN A 137 4.06 23.62 -35.03
N PHE A 138 4.91 23.13 -35.94
CA PHE A 138 5.00 23.65 -37.32
C PHE A 138 4.01 22.98 -38.30
N ALA A 139 3.77 21.68 -38.17
CA ALA A 139 2.96 20.90 -39.10
C ALA A 139 1.47 20.81 -38.69
N GLY A 140 1.15 21.13 -37.43
CA GLY A 140 -0.22 21.15 -36.90
C GLY A 140 -1.14 22.12 -37.63
N GLU A 141 -0.59 23.22 -38.15
CA GLU A 141 -1.33 24.25 -38.88
C GLU A 141 -1.67 23.84 -40.33
N MET A 142 -0.98 22.83 -40.88
CA MET A 142 -1.20 22.37 -42.24
C MET A 142 -2.12 21.16 -42.28
N GLY A 143 -3.39 21.36 -42.65
CA GLY A 143 -4.42 20.31 -42.72
C GLY A 143 -4.08 19.08 -43.59
N ARG A 144 -3.03 19.16 -44.41
CA ARG A 144 -2.55 18.11 -45.33
C ARG A 144 -1.75 16.98 -44.64
N LEU A 145 -1.29 17.17 -43.39
CA LEU A 145 -0.44 16.22 -42.66
C LEU A 145 -1.15 15.54 -41.47
N ARG A 146 -2.48 15.49 -41.49
CA ARG A 146 -3.32 15.00 -40.36
C ARG A 146 -2.90 13.61 -39.83
N VAL A 147 -2.48 12.69 -40.70
CA VAL A 147 -2.00 11.35 -40.31
C VAL A 147 -0.65 11.41 -39.60
N LEU A 148 0.32 12.15 -40.14
CA LEU A 148 1.65 12.31 -39.53
C LEU A 148 1.57 13.05 -38.18
N ASN A 149 0.69 14.04 -38.08
CA ASN A 149 0.42 14.74 -36.83
C ASN A 149 -0.19 13.79 -35.79
N GLY A 150 -1.09 12.89 -36.22
CA GLY A 150 -1.61 11.83 -35.36
C GLY A 150 -0.51 10.88 -34.85
N VAL A 151 0.40 10.46 -35.72
CA VAL A 151 1.53 9.59 -35.35
C VAL A 151 2.49 10.29 -34.40
N ALA A 152 2.85 11.55 -34.66
CA ALA A 152 3.75 12.32 -33.80
C ALA A 152 3.11 12.59 -32.42
N ALA A 153 1.80 12.87 -32.37
CA ALA A 153 1.06 13.03 -31.12
C ALA A 153 0.98 11.71 -30.34
N ALA A 154 0.74 10.58 -31.02
CA ALA A 154 0.75 9.26 -30.40
C ALA A 154 2.15 8.90 -29.88
N TYR A 155 3.21 9.18 -30.64
CA TYR A 155 4.59 8.99 -30.21
C TYR A 155 4.88 9.80 -28.95
N LEU A 156 4.56 11.09 -28.90
CA LEU A 156 4.73 11.91 -27.68
C LEU A 156 3.91 11.36 -26.52
N GLY A 157 2.63 11.08 -26.73
CA GLY A 157 1.74 10.57 -25.70
C GLY A 157 2.24 9.27 -25.08
N ILE A 158 2.53 8.25 -25.90
CA ILE A 158 3.04 6.96 -25.44
C ILE A 158 4.41 7.12 -24.78
N SER A 159 5.30 7.94 -25.35
CA SER A 159 6.65 8.09 -24.85
C SER A 159 6.70 8.75 -23.47
N LEU A 160 5.93 9.84 -23.28
CA LEU A 160 5.89 10.59 -22.03
C LEU A 160 5.11 9.84 -20.94
N ILE A 161 4.04 9.15 -21.31
CA ILE A 161 3.14 8.50 -20.32
C ILE A 161 3.62 7.08 -19.95
N VAL A 162 4.28 6.38 -20.87
CA VAL A 162 4.61 4.95 -20.71
C VAL A 162 6.10 4.70 -20.77
N VAL A 163 6.75 5.07 -21.87
CA VAL A 163 8.13 4.62 -22.14
C VAL A 163 9.12 5.23 -21.15
N ILE A 164 9.09 6.55 -20.95
CA ILE A 164 9.99 7.24 -20.03
C ILE A 164 9.78 6.75 -18.58
N PRO A 165 8.56 6.76 -18.01
CA PRO A 165 8.36 6.27 -16.64
C PRO A 165 8.82 4.83 -16.45
N ILE A 166 8.53 3.92 -17.39
CA ILE A 166 8.95 2.52 -17.30
C ILE A 166 10.47 2.37 -17.42
N TYR A 167 11.11 3.11 -18.33
CA TYR A 167 12.57 3.07 -18.50
C TYR A 167 13.29 3.57 -17.24
N VAL A 168 12.81 4.68 -16.69
CA VAL A 168 13.35 5.28 -15.46
C VAL A 168 13.14 4.32 -14.29
N LEU A 169 11.93 3.78 -14.15
CA LEU A 169 11.60 2.78 -13.13
C LEU A 169 12.51 1.55 -13.22
N ARG A 170 12.73 1.04 -14.43
CA ARG A 170 13.65 -0.07 -14.69
C ARG A 170 15.06 0.27 -14.26
N SER A 171 15.60 1.38 -14.76
CA SER A 171 16.98 1.79 -14.49
C SER A 171 17.24 1.99 -12.99
N PHE A 172 16.33 2.64 -12.28
CA PHE A 172 16.49 2.83 -10.83
C PHE A 172 16.29 1.55 -10.02
N THR A 173 15.37 0.68 -10.43
CA THR A 173 15.17 -0.62 -9.76
C THR A 173 16.36 -1.55 -9.99
N ASP A 174 16.96 -1.53 -11.18
CA ASP A 174 18.22 -2.23 -11.49
C ASP A 174 19.34 -1.80 -10.54
N VAL A 175 19.52 -0.48 -10.36
CA VAL A 175 20.49 0.03 -9.39
C VAL A 175 20.14 -0.42 -7.98
N ASN A 176 18.86 -0.33 -7.58
CA ASN A 176 18.38 -0.69 -6.25
C ASN A 176 18.62 -2.17 -5.89
N ILE A 177 18.37 -3.08 -6.85
CA ILE A 177 18.61 -4.52 -6.68
C ILE A 177 20.10 -4.82 -6.44
N ASN A 178 20.98 -4.09 -7.12
CA ASN A 178 22.43 -4.34 -7.10
C ASN A 178 23.19 -3.52 -6.04
N ASP A 179 22.57 -2.54 -5.40
CA ASP A 179 23.19 -1.70 -4.38
C ASP A 179 23.22 -2.36 -2.99
N VAL A 180 23.95 -1.75 -2.06
CA VAL A 180 23.92 -2.11 -0.63
C VAL A 180 22.48 -2.08 -0.13
N PHE A 181 22.07 -3.15 0.56
CA PHE A 181 20.69 -3.42 0.89
C PHE A 181 19.98 -2.27 1.64
N THR A 182 20.62 -1.68 2.65
CA THR A 182 20.07 -0.56 3.43
C THR A 182 19.83 0.70 2.58
N HIS A 183 20.75 1.01 1.66
CA HIS A 183 20.56 2.11 0.70
C HIS A 183 19.42 1.80 -0.27
N GLY A 184 19.27 0.53 -0.65
CA GLY A 184 18.20 0.09 -1.51
C GLY A 184 16.80 0.29 -0.91
N VAL A 185 16.64 0.01 0.39
CA VAL A 185 15.38 0.29 1.09
C VAL A 185 15.06 1.78 1.11
N LEU A 186 16.04 2.65 1.39
CA LEU A 186 15.84 4.10 1.37
C LEU A 186 15.51 4.62 -0.05
N LYS A 187 16.21 4.11 -1.06
CA LYS A 187 15.94 4.44 -2.47
C LYS A 187 14.56 3.96 -2.93
N SER A 188 14.00 2.92 -2.32
CA SER A 188 12.69 2.40 -2.70
C SER A 188 11.57 3.44 -2.56
N PHE A 189 11.65 4.34 -1.57
CA PHE A 189 10.70 5.44 -1.38
C PHE A 189 10.74 6.45 -2.54
N LEU A 190 11.94 6.76 -3.04
CA LEU A 190 12.09 7.63 -4.22
C LEU A 190 11.55 6.93 -5.48
N ILE A 191 11.83 5.64 -5.62
CA ILE A 191 11.39 4.85 -6.78
C ILE A 191 9.87 4.67 -6.79
N ALA A 192 9.22 4.65 -5.63
CA ALA A 192 7.75 4.62 -5.52
C ALA A 192 7.09 5.79 -6.27
N VAL A 193 7.73 6.96 -6.35
CA VAL A 193 7.23 8.10 -7.13
C VAL A 193 7.17 7.74 -8.63
N PHE A 194 8.20 7.07 -9.16
CA PHE A 194 8.21 6.61 -10.55
C PHE A 194 7.22 5.47 -10.80
N TRP A 195 7.03 4.57 -9.83
CA TRP A 195 5.93 3.59 -9.88
C TRP A 195 4.57 4.27 -9.97
N TYR A 196 4.36 5.30 -9.17
CA TYR A 196 3.11 6.04 -9.17
C TYR A 196 2.88 6.71 -10.54
N VAL A 197 3.90 7.38 -11.10
CA VAL A 197 3.84 8.02 -12.42
C VAL A 197 3.53 6.99 -13.53
N ALA A 198 4.24 5.85 -13.52
CA ALA A 198 4.02 4.78 -14.50
C ALA A 198 2.63 4.15 -14.37
N ALA A 199 2.19 3.88 -13.14
CA ALA A 199 0.88 3.32 -12.87
C ALA A 199 -0.24 4.30 -13.27
N TYR A 200 -0.06 5.59 -12.98
CA TYR A 200 -1.01 6.64 -13.36
C TYR A 200 -1.13 6.74 -14.88
N GLY A 201 0.00 6.70 -15.59
CA GLY A 201 0.01 6.68 -17.05
C GLY A 201 -0.69 5.47 -17.65
N ALA A 202 -0.50 4.28 -17.08
CA ALA A 202 -1.23 3.08 -17.47
C ALA A 202 -2.75 3.22 -17.20
N GLY A 203 -3.13 3.88 -16.10
CA GLY A 203 -4.52 4.21 -15.78
C GLY A 203 -5.17 5.10 -16.83
N LEU A 204 -4.49 6.17 -17.25
CA LEU A 204 -4.98 7.08 -18.30
C LEU A 204 -5.19 6.35 -19.64
N MET A 205 -4.29 5.45 -20.01
CA MET A 205 -4.46 4.63 -21.21
C MET A 205 -5.67 3.70 -21.10
N PHE A 206 -5.82 3.05 -19.95
CA PHE A 206 -6.95 2.17 -19.69
C PHE A 206 -8.29 2.93 -19.79
N ASP A 207 -8.35 4.14 -19.22
CA ASP A 207 -9.52 5.00 -19.29
C ASP A 207 -9.81 5.48 -20.71
N ALA A 208 -8.77 5.80 -21.49
CA ALA A 208 -8.93 6.15 -22.90
C ALA A 208 -9.53 5.00 -23.70
N VAL A 209 -9.11 3.76 -23.44
CA VAL A 209 -9.67 2.55 -24.06
C VAL A 209 -11.12 2.32 -23.64
N LEU A 210 -11.45 2.48 -22.35
CA LEU A 210 -12.84 2.37 -21.87
C LEU A 210 -13.76 3.42 -22.52
N ARG A 211 -13.31 4.68 -22.58
CA ARG A 211 -14.05 5.76 -23.24
C ARG A 211 -14.24 5.49 -24.73
N HIS A 212 -13.23 4.94 -25.40
CA HIS A 212 -13.33 4.54 -26.80
C HIS A 212 -14.39 3.44 -27.01
N MET A 213 -14.56 2.55 -26.03
CA MET A 213 -15.64 1.53 -26.02
C MET A 213 -17.00 2.08 -25.54
N GLY A 214 -17.14 3.39 -25.34
CA GLY A 214 -18.38 4.02 -24.88
C GLY A 214 -18.75 3.75 -23.43
N ARG A 215 -17.77 3.37 -22.58
CA ARG A 215 -17.98 3.15 -21.14
C ARG A 215 -17.38 4.30 -20.34
N ASP A 216 -18.12 4.77 -19.34
CA ASP A 216 -17.58 5.70 -18.35
C ASP A 216 -16.67 4.94 -17.36
N PRO A 217 -15.38 5.32 -17.22
CA PRO A 217 -14.49 4.75 -16.21
C PRO A 217 -15.01 4.91 -14.78
N ILE A 218 -15.76 5.97 -14.47
CA ILE A 218 -16.22 6.24 -13.10
C ILE A 218 -17.21 5.17 -12.63
N ASP A 219 -18.11 4.74 -13.50
CA ASP A 219 -19.17 3.77 -13.17
C ASP A 219 -18.71 2.32 -13.32
N SER A 220 -17.59 2.09 -14.02
CA SER A 220 -17.12 0.76 -14.34
C SER A 220 -16.53 0.02 -13.13
N ALA A 221 -17.06 -1.17 -12.87
CA ALA A 221 -16.46 -2.10 -11.93
C ALA A 221 -15.09 -2.60 -12.39
N SER A 222 -14.73 -2.59 -13.67
CA SER A 222 -13.37 -2.94 -14.09
C SER A 222 -12.38 -1.79 -13.82
N ALA A 223 -12.80 -0.55 -14.04
CA ALA A 223 -11.96 0.62 -13.77
C ALA A 223 -11.63 0.76 -12.30
N ARG A 224 -12.61 0.63 -11.40
CA ARG A 224 -12.34 0.61 -9.95
C ARG A 224 -11.34 -0.46 -9.53
N PHE A 225 -11.28 -1.59 -10.23
CA PHE A 225 -10.30 -2.65 -9.94
C PHE A 225 -8.91 -2.19 -10.36
N VAL A 226 -8.81 -1.75 -11.61
CA VAL A 226 -7.56 -1.35 -12.24
C VAL A 226 -6.97 -0.15 -11.51
N HIS A 227 -7.76 0.87 -11.17
CA HIS A 227 -7.28 2.00 -10.36
C HIS A 227 -6.85 1.58 -8.96
N GLY A 228 -7.58 0.67 -8.30
CA GLY A 228 -7.16 0.13 -7.01
C GLY A 228 -5.82 -0.60 -7.09
N PHE A 229 -5.64 -1.42 -8.12
CA PHE A 229 -4.40 -2.16 -8.38
C PHE A 229 -3.24 -1.23 -8.67
N LEU A 230 -3.44 -0.28 -9.60
CA LEU A 230 -2.43 0.67 -10.02
C LEU A 230 -2.04 1.63 -8.87
N ALA A 231 -3.00 2.07 -8.06
CA ALA A 231 -2.73 2.91 -6.88
C ALA A 231 -1.97 2.13 -5.78
N ALA A 232 -2.12 0.81 -5.73
CA ALA A 232 -1.44 -0.04 -4.77
C ALA A 232 0.01 -0.38 -5.16
N LEU A 233 0.39 -0.31 -6.45
CA LEU A 233 1.74 -0.66 -6.92
C LEU A 233 2.88 0.09 -6.22
N PRO A 234 2.84 1.44 -6.06
CA PRO A 234 3.92 2.17 -5.39
C PRO A 234 4.11 1.74 -3.94
N VAL A 235 2.99 1.53 -3.23
CA VAL A 235 2.99 1.10 -1.83
C VAL A 235 3.51 -0.32 -1.72
N ALA A 236 3.02 -1.22 -2.58
CA ALA A 236 3.45 -2.61 -2.64
C ALA A 236 4.94 -2.76 -2.94
N TYR A 237 5.50 -1.88 -3.78
CA TYR A 237 6.94 -1.86 -4.05
C TYR A 237 7.75 -1.53 -2.80
N VAL A 238 7.39 -0.46 -2.08
CA VAL A 238 8.07 -0.10 -0.82
C VAL A 238 7.91 -1.22 0.21
N LEU A 239 6.71 -1.78 0.34
CA LEU A 239 6.43 -2.89 1.25
C LEU A 239 7.27 -4.14 0.91
N THR A 240 7.53 -4.40 -0.36
CA THR A 240 8.41 -5.50 -0.80
C THR A 240 9.82 -5.34 -0.22
N PHE A 241 10.42 -4.15 -0.34
CA PHE A 241 11.74 -3.88 0.24
C PHE A 241 11.72 -3.84 1.77
N LEU A 242 10.65 -3.32 2.38
CA LEU A 242 10.49 -3.33 3.84
C LEU A 242 10.31 -4.74 4.40
N ALA A 243 9.63 -5.64 3.69
CA ALA A 243 9.51 -7.04 4.08
C ALA A 243 10.85 -7.77 4.03
N LEU A 244 11.63 -7.56 2.96
CA LEU A 244 12.99 -8.08 2.90
C LEU A 244 13.84 -7.52 4.04
N LEU A 245 13.63 -6.24 4.42
CA LEU A 245 14.36 -5.61 5.52
C LEU A 245 13.96 -6.23 6.86
N ALA A 246 12.66 -6.43 7.08
CA ALA A 246 12.16 -7.10 8.27
C ALA A 246 12.78 -8.50 8.41
N GLY A 247 12.85 -9.27 7.32
CA GLY A 247 13.49 -10.59 7.37
C GLY A 247 15.00 -10.56 7.54
N HIS A 248 15.69 -9.58 6.96
CA HIS A 248 17.12 -9.39 7.20
C HIS A 248 17.41 -9.00 8.65
N LEU A 249 16.57 -8.17 9.27
CA LEU A 249 16.69 -7.81 10.69
C LEU A 249 16.29 -8.98 11.61
N ALA A 250 15.35 -9.82 11.18
CA ALA A 250 14.95 -11.02 11.91
C ALA A 250 16.00 -12.12 11.84
N VAL A 251 16.79 -12.18 10.76
CA VAL A 251 17.87 -13.16 10.54
C VAL A 251 19.07 -12.44 9.93
N PHE A 252 19.89 -11.81 10.79
CA PHE A 252 21.01 -10.95 10.39
C PHE A 252 22.01 -11.62 9.43
N ASP A 253 22.20 -12.94 9.55
CA ASP A 253 23.16 -13.68 8.74
C ASP A 253 22.67 -13.94 7.30
N GLN A 254 21.39 -13.67 6.99
CA GLN A 254 20.86 -13.82 5.64
C GLN A 254 20.77 -12.50 4.90
N THR A 255 21.59 -12.34 3.87
CA THR A 255 21.39 -11.30 2.86
C THR A 255 20.23 -11.71 1.95
N PRO A 256 19.15 -10.91 1.84
CA PRO A 256 18.02 -11.25 1.01
C PRO A 256 18.42 -11.32 -0.47
N PHE A 257 18.03 -12.40 -1.15
CA PHE A 257 18.13 -12.48 -2.59
C PHE A 257 17.26 -11.39 -3.22
N ARG A 258 17.78 -10.70 -4.23
CA ARG A 258 17.06 -9.64 -4.93
C ARG A 258 17.19 -9.88 -6.42
N SER A 259 16.04 -10.03 -7.08
CA SER A 259 15.95 -10.15 -8.53
C SER A 259 14.74 -9.37 -9.04
N TRP A 260 14.74 -9.11 -10.34
CA TRP A 260 13.57 -8.52 -11.00
C TRP A 260 12.31 -9.35 -10.81
N GLN A 261 12.44 -10.68 -10.86
CA GLN A 261 11.31 -11.59 -10.69
C GLN A 261 10.71 -11.41 -9.29
N LEU A 262 11.53 -11.43 -8.24
CA LEU A 262 11.08 -11.22 -6.87
C LEU A 262 10.39 -9.87 -6.70
N VAL A 263 11.00 -8.79 -7.21
CA VAL A 263 10.44 -7.44 -7.09
C VAL A 263 9.10 -7.31 -7.81
N LEU A 264 8.97 -7.87 -9.01
CA LEU A 264 7.74 -7.82 -9.80
C LEU A 264 6.63 -8.68 -9.19
N PHE A 265 6.94 -9.90 -8.75
CA PHE A 265 5.97 -10.76 -8.08
C PHE A 265 5.57 -10.18 -6.73
N GLY A 266 6.52 -9.73 -5.91
CA GLY A 266 6.27 -9.09 -4.62
C GLY A 266 5.37 -7.86 -4.76
N THR A 267 5.72 -6.95 -5.67
CA THR A 267 4.93 -5.74 -5.92
C THR A 267 3.56 -6.08 -6.51
N GLY A 268 3.52 -6.92 -7.55
CA GLY A 268 2.31 -7.25 -8.28
C GLY A 268 1.30 -8.04 -7.44
N ILE A 269 1.73 -9.12 -6.79
CA ILE A 269 0.85 -9.96 -5.97
C ILE A 269 0.37 -9.20 -4.73
N THR A 270 1.21 -8.37 -4.10
CA THR A 270 0.79 -7.53 -2.97
C THR A 270 -0.22 -6.47 -3.40
N ALA A 271 -0.02 -5.81 -4.55
CA ALA A 271 -0.97 -4.84 -5.09
C ALA A 271 -2.31 -5.49 -5.49
N LEU A 272 -2.27 -6.71 -6.04
CA LEU A 272 -3.46 -7.52 -6.31
C LEU A 272 -4.19 -7.87 -5.02
N GLY A 273 -3.47 -8.31 -3.99
CA GLY A 273 -4.01 -8.62 -2.67
C GLY A 273 -4.74 -7.43 -2.06
N LEU A 274 -4.11 -6.25 -2.03
CA LEU A 274 -4.72 -5.00 -1.58
C LEU A 274 -6.05 -4.71 -2.29
N SER A 275 -6.05 -4.81 -3.61
CA SER A 275 -7.21 -4.49 -4.45
C SER A 275 -8.35 -5.49 -4.31
N LEU A 276 -8.03 -6.78 -4.25
CA LEU A 276 -9.01 -7.85 -4.11
C LEU A 276 -9.62 -7.87 -2.71
N THR A 277 -8.82 -7.70 -1.66
CA THR A 277 -9.33 -7.59 -0.29
C THR A 277 -10.24 -6.37 -0.14
N LEU A 278 -9.83 -5.20 -0.65
CA LEU A 278 -10.65 -3.99 -0.63
C LEU A 278 -12.02 -4.23 -1.28
N ARG A 279 -12.06 -4.89 -2.44
CA ARG A 279 -13.31 -5.23 -3.12
C ARG A 279 -14.19 -6.20 -2.35
N LEU A 280 -13.60 -7.26 -1.82
CA LEU A 280 -14.31 -8.24 -1.04
C LEU A 280 -14.97 -7.57 0.16
N MET A 281 -14.23 -6.71 0.85
CA MET A 281 -14.71 -5.96 2.03
C MET A 281 -15.75 -4.89 1.66
N ALA A 282 -15.55 -4.14 0.57
CA ALA A 282 -16.49 -3.13 0.09
C ALA A 282 -17.83 -3.75 -0.35
N ALA A 283 -17.79 -4.84 -1.13
CA ALA A 283 -18.99 -5.52 -1.63
C ALA A 283 -19.81 -6.15 -0.50
N THR A 284 -19.14 -6.64 0.54
CA THR A 284 -19.79 -7.28 1.69
C THR A 284 -20.35 -6.26 2.68
N ALA A 285 -19.63 -5.14 2.90
CA ALA A 285 -20.16 -4.01 3.65
C ALA A 285 -21.46 -3.45 3.02
N ALA A 286 -21.50 -3.29 1.70
CA ALA A 286 -22.69 -2.83 0.98
C ALA A 286 -23.89 -3.80 1.07
N ARG A 287 -23.63 -5.10 1.26
CA ARG A 287 -24.68 -6.11 1.50
C ARG A 287 -25.12 -6.15 2.96
N GLY A 288 -24.24 -5.81 3.90
CA GLY A 288 -24.50 -5.81 5.33
C GLY A 288 -25.58 -4.82 5.79
N GLU A 289 -25.74 -3.70 5.06
CA GLU A 289 -26.80 -2.71 5.33
C GLU A 289 -28.22 -3.25 5.08
N LYS A 290 -28.38 -4.32 4.28
CA LYS A 290 -29.68 -4.87 3.86
C LYS A 290 -30.22 -6.00 4.75
N GLY A 291 -29.70 -6.17 5.97
CA GLY A 291 -30.33 -7.02 7.00
C GLY A 291 -29.84 -8.47 7.12
N GLY A 292 -28.86 -8.91 6.33
CA GLY A 292 -28.24 -10.26 6.41
C GLY A 292 -26.78 -10.29 6.89
N GLY A 293 -26.29 -9.21 7.50
CA GLY A 293 -24.88 -8.83 7.49
C GLY A 293 -23.88 -9.71 8.27
N GLY A 294 -24.29 -10.43 9.32
CA GLY A 294 -23.33 -11.13 10.20
C GLY A 294 -22.59 -12.28 9.52
N LEU A 295 -23.33 -13.20 8.89
CA LEU A 295 -22.75 -14.36 8.20
C LEU A 295 -22.02 -13.97 6.91
N ALA A 296 -22.54 -12.96 6.19
CA ALA A 296 -21.88 -12.44 5.00
C ALA A 296 -20.52 -11.79 5.32
N LEU A 297 -20.43 -11.12 6.46
CA LEU A 297 -19.21 -10.48 6.93
C LEU A 297 -18.21 -11.51 7.48
N ALA A 298 -18.67 -12.51 8.25
CA ALA A 298 -17.82 -13.63 8.65
C ALA A 298 -17.25 -14.38 7.43
N ALA A 299 -18.07 -14.61 6.41
CA ALA A 299 -17.62 -15.18 5.14
C ALA A 299 -16.65 -14.26 4.38
N ALA A 300 -16.80 -12.93 4.47
CA ALA A 300 -15.87 -11.96 3.88
C ALA A 300 -14.49 -12.01 4.55
N TYR A 301 -14.45 -12.07 5.88
CA TYR A 301 -13.19 -12.19 6.63
C TYR A 301 -12.53 -13.55 6.41
N GLY A 302 -13.30 -14.65 6.43
CA GLY A 302 -12.78 -15.98 6.11
C GLY A 302 -12.29 -16.08 4.66
N GLY A 303 -13.08 -15.59 3.71
CA GLY A 303 -12.70 -15.54 2.29
C GLY A 303 -11.49 -14.65 2.04
N GLY A 304 -11.35 -13.53 2.75
CA GLY A 304 -10.19 -12.65 2.68
C GLY A 304 -8.92 -13.30 3.21
N LEU A 305 -9.03 -14.12 4.27
CA LEU A 305 -7.92 -14.90 4.80
C LEU A 305 -7.47 -15.99 3.80
N ILE A 306 -8.43 -16.73 3.22
CA ILE A 306 -8.15 -17.74 2.19
C ILE A 306 -7.50 -17.10 0.96
N LEU A 307 -8.01 -15.95 0.53
CA LEU A 307 -7.44 -15.18 -0.57
C LEU A 307 -5.99 -14.75 -0.26
N ALA A 308 -5.75 -14.19 0.92
CA ALA A 308 -4.41 -13.76 1.33
C ALA A 308 -3.42 -14.94 1.38
N ALA A 309 -3.86 -16.09 1.91
CA ALA A 309 -3.07 -17.33 1.94
C ALA A 309 -2.80 -17.86 0.53
N GLY A 310 -3.80 -17.88 -0.36
CA GLY A 310 -3.63 -18.31 -1.74
C GLY A 310 -2.64 -17.43 -2.51
N LEU A 311 -2.77 -16.10 -2.37
CA LEU A 311 -1.82 -15.15 -2.97
C LEU A 311 -0.43 -15.26 -2.36
N SER A 312 -0.32 -15.53 -1.07
CA SER A 312 0.96 -15.76 -0.38
C SER A 312 1.69 -16.97 -0.96
N LEU A 313 0.99 -18.09 -1.17
CA LEU A 313 1.57 -19.28 -1.79
C LEU A 313 2.03 -19.02 -3.23
N VAL A 314 1.20 -18.32 -4.03
CA VAL A 314 1.57 -17.91 -5.39
C VAL A 314 2.82 -17.02 -5.38
N LEU A 315 2.92 -16.10 -4.41
CA LEU A 315 4.09 -15.24 -4.25
C LEU A 315 5.33 -16.05 -3.89
N GLY A 316 5.24 -16.97 -2.92
CA GLY A 316 6.35 -17.82 -2.49
C GLY A 316 6.93 -18.66 -3.64
N VAL A 317 6.07 -19.30 -4.42
CA VAL A 317 6.50 -20.12 -5.58
C VAL A 317 6.96 -19.25 -6.75
N GLY A 318 6.23 -18.16 -7.03
CA GLY A 318 6.46 -17.31 -8.20
C GLY A 318 7.69 -16.40 -8.10
N ALA A 319 7.99 -15.89 -6.90
CA ALA A 319 9.10 -14.95 -6.68
C ALA A 319 10.47 -15.53 -7.08
N TYR A 320 10.63 -16.84 -6.98
CA TYR A 320 11.89 -17.56 -7.23
C TYR A 320 11.83 -18.47 -8.46
N TYR A 321 10.76 -18.39 -9.26
CA TYR A 321 10.56 -19.29 -10.39
C TYR A 321 11.70 -19.16 -11.43
N GLY A 322 12.32 -20.29 -11.77
CA GLY A 322 13.44 -20.34 -12.72
C GLY A 322 14.79 -19.91 -12.13
N THR A 323 14.87 -19.75 -10.81
CA THR A 323 16.14 -19.52 -10.09
C THR A 323 16.57 -20.77 -9.33
N GLY A 324 17.83 -20.82 -8.89
CA GLY A 324 18.33 -21.89 -8.02
C GLY A 324 17.71 -21.92 -6.61
N GLN A 325 16.85 -20.95 -6.28
CA GLN A 325 16.11 -20.85 -5.01
C GLN A 325 14.60 -21.11 -5.19
N ALA A 326 14.20 -21.73 -6.31
CA ALA A 326 12.79 -22.02 -6.58
C ALA A 326 12.20 -22.92 -5.49
N LEU A 327 11.12 -22.46 -4.86
CA LEU A 327 10.40 -23.19 -3.82
C LEU A 327 9.33 -24.08 -4.44
N SER A 328 9.21 -25.30 -3.93
CA SER A 328 8.06 -26.16 -4.15
C SER A 328 6.84 -25.66 -3.36
N TRP A 329 5.64 -26.12 -3.75
CA TRP A 329 4.41 -25.79 -3.02
C TRP A 329 4.42 -26.24 -1.56
N ALA A 330 5.11 -27.35 -1.24
CA ALA A 330 5.26 -27.84 0.12
C ALA A 330 6.15 -26.91 0.96
N GLU A 331 7.28 -26.48 0.40
CA GLU A 331 8.20 -25.54 1.07
C GLU A 331 7.55 -24.16 1.26
N ALA A 332 6.80 -23.68 0.27
CA ALA A 332 5.99 -22.47 0.41
C ALA A 332 4.91 -22.63 1.51
N GLY A 333 4.30 -23.81 1.63
CA GLY A 333 3.37 -24.13 2.71
C GLY A 333 4.02 -24.07 4.10
N ASN A 334 5.24 -24.59 4.23
CA ASN A 334 6.02 -24.52 5.47
C ASN A 334 6.34 -23.05 5.84
N LEU A 335 6.77 -22.25 4.85
CA LEU A 335 7.03 -20.82 5.05
C LEU A 335 5.77 -20.04 5.44
N LEU A 336 4.61 -20.38 4.87
CA LEU A 336 3.33 -19.74 5.22
C LEU A 336 2.98 -19.87 6.70
N ILE A 337 3.34 -20.99 7.34
CA ILE A 337 3.08 -21.23 8.77
C ILE A 337 4.27 -20.85 9.67
N GLY A 338 5.29 -20.17 9.12
CA GLY A 338 6.44 -19.67 9.86
C GLY A 338 7.57 -20.69 10.08
N LEU A 339 7.55 -21.82 9.36
CA LEU A 339 8.64 -22.80 9.39
C LEU A 339 9.66 -22.51 8.28
N SER A 340 10.87 -23.05 8.42
CA SER A 340 11.86 -23.11 7.35
C SER A 340 11.34 -23.93 6.17
N ALA A 341 11.92 -23.75 4.98
CA ALA A 341 11.51 -24.48 3.78
C ALA A 341 11.48 -26.01 3.98
N ASP A 342 12.46 -26.56 4.71
CA ASP A 342 12.55 -27.97 5.10
C ASP A 342 11.56 -28.41 6.20
N GLY A 343 10.82 -27.47 6.79
CA GLY A 343 9.85 -27.70 7.87
C GLY A 343 10.47 -27.97 9.24
N GLY A 344 11.80 -27.93 9.35
CA GLY A 344 12.51 -28.41 10.54
C GLY A 344 12.53 -27.45 11.73
N ARG A 345 12.33 -26.14 11.50
CA ARG A 345 12.41 -25.11 12.56
C ARG A 345 11.55 -23.90 12.24
N VAL A 346 11.19 -23.12 13.25
CA VAL A 346 10.60 -21.79 13.05
C VAL A 346 11.64 -20.87 12.41
N PHE A 347 11.27 -20.23 11.30
CA PHE A 347 12.20 -19.43 10.52
C PHE A 347 11.50 -18.23 9.88
N LEU A 348 11.71 -17.04 10.45
CA LEU A 348 11.06 -15.78 10.02
C LEU A 348 12.01 -14.92 9.17
N GLY A 349 12.64 -15.53 8.17
CA GLY A 349 13.58 -14.87 7.25
C GLY A 349 12.89 -13.99 6.19
N PRO A 350 13.65 -13.40 5.25
CA PRO A 350 13.12 -12.54 4.18
C PRO A 350 11.94 -13.11 3.41
N ASP A 351 11.99 -14.41 3.10
CA ASP A 351 10.95 -15.10 2.32
C ASP A 351 9.64 -15.18 3.08
N PHE A 352 9.70 -15.42 4.39
CA PHE A 352 8.54 -15.40 5.27
C PHE A 352 7.85 -14.04 5.21
N TRP A 353 8.58 -12.95 5.44
CA TRP A 353 8.00 -11.60 5.46
C TRP A 353 7.47 -11.18 4.10
N LEU A 354 8.17 -11.52 3.03
CA LEU A 354 7.72 -11.26 1.66
C LEU A 354 6.38 -11.97 1.39
N MET A 355 6.31 -13.27 1.70
CA MET A 355 5.09 -14.07 1.54
C MET A 355 3.92 -13.53 2.37
N HIS A 356 4.18 -12.92 3.53
CA HIS A 356 3.13 -12.42 4.41
C HIS A 356 2.61 -11.02 4.05
N LEU A 357 3.20 -10.34 3.07
CA LEU A 357 2.71 -9.03 2.61
C LEU A 357 1.25 -9.07 2.14
N THR A 358 0.80 -10.21 1.59
CA THR A 358 -0.57 -10.39 1.11
C THR A 358 -1.61 -10.38 2.23
N PHE A 359 -1.20 -10.58 3.49
CA PHE A 359 -2.07 -10.52 4.66
C PHE A 359 -2.26 -9.10 5.20
N LEU A 360 -1.36 -8.16 4.90
CA LEU A 360 -1.46 -6.78 5.39
C LEU A 360 -2.81 -6.09 5.11
N PRO A 361 -3.38 -6.17 3.89
CA PRO A 361 -4.70 -5.60 3.63
C PRO A 361 -5.77 -6.17 4.57
N TRP A 362 -5.79 -7.51 4.71
CA TRP A 362 -6.77 -8.20 5.54
C TRP A 362 -6.59 -7.86 7.02
N LEU A 363 -5.34 -7.84 7.50
CA LEU A 363 -4.98 -7.43 8.86
C LEU A 363 -5.39 -5.99 9.15
N ALA A 364 -5.33 -5.08 8.18
CA ALA A 364 -5.80 -3.71 8.36
C ALA A 364 -7.32 -3.64 8.64
N PHE A 365 -8.12 -4.44 7.94
CA PHE A 365 -9.57 -4.52 8.19
C PHE A 365 -9.88 -5.21 9.52
N VAL A 366 -9.16 -6.27 9.89
CA VAL A 366 -9.32 -6.95 11.18
C VAL A 366 -8.92 -6.00 12.32
N GLY A 367 -7.77 -5.33 12.18
CA GLY A 367 -7.25 -4.37 13.14
C GLY A 367 -8.16 -3.17 13.34
N ALA A 368 -8.77 -2.65 12.27
CA ALA A 368 -9.75 -1.56 12.37
C ALA A 368 -10.99 -1.97 13.18
N VAL A 369 -11.51 -3.18 12.94
CA VAL A 369 -12.64 -3.72 13.70
C VAL A 369 -12.27 -3.97 15.16
N PHE A 370 -11.10 -4.55 15.42
CA PHE A 370 -10.57 -4.75 16.77
C PHE A 370 -10.45 -3.43 17.53
N CYS A 371 -9.82 -2.41 16.93
CA CYS A 371 -9.71 -1.06 17.52
C CYS A 371 -11.09 -0.47 17.79
N GLY A 372 -12.05 -0.68 16.89
CA GLY A 372 -13.44 -0.27 17.11
C GLY A 372 -14.10 -0.88 18.33
N PHE A 373 -13.88 -2.17 18.56
CA PHE A 373 -14.36 -2.85 19.77
C PHE A 373 -13.72 -2.24 21.03
N VAL A 374 -12.40 -1.98 21.01
CA VAL A 374 -11.70 -1.35 22.13
C VAL A 374 -12.24 0.06 22.40
N VAL A 375 -12.33 0.90 21.37
CA VAL A 375 -12.82 2.28 21.49
C VAL A 375 -14.24 2.31 22.05
N LYS A 376 -15.11 1.41 21.59
CA LYS A 376 -16.47 1.35 22.12
C LYS A 376 -16.52 0.88 23.58
N SER A 377 -15.73 -0.14 23.94
CA SER A 377 -15.65 -0.62 25.32
C SER A 377 -15.18 0.48 26.26
N VAL A 378 -14.14 1.23 25.86
CA VAL A 378 -13.64 2.38 26.62
C VAL A 378 -14.69 3.48 26.70
N PHE A 379 -15.32 3.86 25.58
CA PHE A 379 -16.35 4.89 25.57
C PHE A 379 -17.54 4.54 26.48
N ASN A 380 -18.05 3.31 26.41
CA ASN A 380 -19.16 2.87 27.27
C ASN A 380 -18.75 2.83 28.76
N GLY A 381 -17.51 2.42 29.05
CA GLY A 381 -16.96 2.46 30.40
C GLY A 381 -16.85 3.89 30.95
N PHE A 382 -16.35 4.83 30.14
CA PHE A 382 -16.33 6.24 30.50
C PHE A 382 -17.74 6.81 30.66
N GLN A 383 -18.66 6.53 29.75
CA GLN A 383 -20.04 7.00 29.85
C GLN A 383 -20.75 6.51 31.12
N PHE A 384 -20.43 5.29 31.57
CA PHE A 384 -20.88 4.77 32.86
C PHE A 384 -20.32 5.55 34.05
N LEU A 385 -19.04 5.97 34.00
CA LEU A 385 -18.35 6.65 35.09
C LEU A 385 -18.59 8.17 35.14
N THR A 386 -18.61 8.84 33.99
CA THR A 386 -18.65 10.31 33.87
C THR A 386 -19.97 10.85 33.31
N GLY A 387 -20.92 9.97 32.97
CA GLY A 387 -22.23 10.35 32.45
C GLY A 387 -22.23 10.69 30.94
N PRO A 388 -23.35 11.22 30.41
CA PRO A 388 -23.59 11.38 28.97
C PRO A 388 -22.70 12.41 28.27
N ASP A 389 -21.97 13.22 29.04
CA ASP A 389 -21.08 14.27 28.54
C ASP A 389 -19.72 13.76 28.02
N THR A 390 -19.46 12.45 28.12
CA THR A 390 -18.23 11.78 27.65
C THR A 390 -17.87 12.11 26.19
N ALA A 391 -18.87 12.29 25.32
CA ALA A 391 -18.65 12.65 23.92
C ALA A 391 -18.14 14.09 23.70
N LYS A 392 -18.11 14.94 24.73
CA LYS A 392 -17.53 16.29 24.68
C LYS A 392 -16.00 16.27 24.76
N GLN A 393 -15.39 15.15 25.17
CA GLN A 393 -13.94 14.96 25.30
C GLN A 393 -13.44 13.80 24.41
N PRO A 394 -13.59 13.91 23.07
CA PRO A 394 -13.30 12.81 22.16
C PRO A 394 -11.82 12.42 22.12
N PHE A 395 -10.89 13.35 22.31
CA PHE A 395 -9.45 13.02 22.28
C PHE A 395 -9.00 12.33 23.57
N LEU A 396 -9.62 12.64 24.71
CA LEU A 396 -9.41 11.87 25.95
C LEU A 396 -9.87 10.41 25.79
N VAL A 397 -11.06 10.17 25.24
CA VAL A 397 -11.55 8.80 25.00
C VAL A 397 -10.63 8.06 24.04
N LEU A 398 -10.21 8.71 22.95
CA LEU A 398 -9.27 8.10 22.00
C LEU A 398 -7.91 7.83 22.64
N ALA A 399 -7.41 8.73 23.51
CA ALA A 399 -6.16 8.53 24.23
C ALA A 399 -6.20 7.29 25.13
N VAL A 400 -7.27 7.12 25.91
CA VAL A 400 -7.44 5.93 26.77
C VAL A 400 -7.66 4.67 25.92
N SER A 401 -8.33 4.79 24.79
CA SER A 401 -8.49 3.68 23.85
C SER A 401 -7.16 3.24 23.25
N CYS A 402 -6.29 4.18 22.88
CA CYS A 402 -4.93 3.90 22.42
C CYS A 402 -4.09 3.23 23.52
N ALA A 403 -4.21 3.69 24.77
CA ALA A 403 -3.55 3.06 25.91
C ALA A 403 -4.07 1.62 26.15
N ALA A 404 -5.38 1.40 26.07
CA ALA A 404 -5.98 0.08 26.20
C ALA A 404 -5.53 -0.87 25.09
N CYS A 405 -5.49 -0.40 23.83
CA CYS A 405 -4.93 -1.15 22.71
C CYS A 405 -3.45 -1.49 22.95
N ALA A 406 -2.64 -0.53 23.42
CA ALA A 406 -1.24 -0.76 23.72
C ALA A 406 -1.04 -1.84 24.79
N VAL A 407 -1.82 -1.82 25.87
CA VAL A 407 -1.80 -2.85 26.93
C VAL A 407 -2.17 -4.22 26.36
N LEU A 408 -3.19 -4.31 25.51
CA LEU A 408 -3.58 -5.58 24.89
C LEU A 408 -2.47 -6.12 23.98
N ILE A 409 -1.85 -5.26 23.17
CA ILE A 409 -0.78 -5.64 22.25
C ILE A 409 0.49 -6.05 23.02
N TRP A 410 0.89 -5.30 24.05
CA TRP A 410 1.99 -5.71 24.93
C TRP A 410 1.67 -6.98 25.70
N GLY A 411 0.42 -7.15 26.16
CA GLY A 411 -0.04 -8.38 26.78
C GLY A 411 0.20 -9.59 25.87
N THR A 412 -0.16 -9.48 24.58
CA THR A 412 0.14 -10.54 23.61
C THR A 412 1.63 -10.76 23.40
N ALA A 413 2.45 -9.72 23.48
CA ALA A 413 3.92 -9.84 23.37
C ALA A 413 4.57 -10.55 24.56
N VAL A 414 3.93 -10.58 25.73
CA VAL A 414 4.43 -11.30 26.93
C VAL A 414 4.16 -12.81 26.83
N PHE A 415 3.16 -13.21 26.03
CA PHE A 415 2.78 -14.61 25.85
C PHE A 415 3.38 -15.27 24.59
N VAL A 416 4.10 -14.50 23.77
CA VAL A 416 4.86 -14.93 22.58
C VAL A 416 6.34 -14.86 22.91
#